data_AF-P0C244-F1
#
_entry.id   AF-P0C244-F1
#
_cell.length_a   1.000
_cell.length_b   1.000
_cell.length_c   1.000
_cell.angle_alpha   90.00
_cell.angle_beta   90.00
_cell.angle_gamma   90.00
#
_symmetry.space_group_name_H-M   'P 1'
#
loop_
_entity.id
_entity.type
_entity.pdbx_description
1 polymer ?
#
loop_
_entity_poly.entity_id
_entity_poly.type
_entity_poly.pdbx_seq_one_letter_code
_entity_poly.pdbx_strand_id
1 'polypeptide(L)' 'SECRWFMGGCDSTLDCCKHLSCKMGLYYCAWDGTF' A
#
# COMPACT_ATOMS: atom_id res chain seq x y z
N SER A 1 -10.20 -9.57 -2.96
CA SER A 1 -9.99 -8.55 -1.91
C SER A 1 -9.95 -7.19 -2.58
N GLU A 2 -10.62 -6.19 -2.02
CA GLU A 2 -10.41 -4.80 -2.45
C GLU A 2 -9.02 -4.35 -2.00
N CYS A 3 -8.33 -3.56 -2.84
CA CYS A 3 -7.04 -2.99 -2.48
C CYS A 3 -7.19 -1.92 -1.39
N ARG A 4 -6.08 -1.55 -0.77
CA ARG A 4 -5.96 -0.63 0.35
C ARG A 4 -5.45 0.70 -0.16
N TRP A 5 -6.21 1.75 0.14
CA TRP A 5 -5.85 3.13 -0.19
C TRP A 5 -4.77 3.67 0.76
N PHE A 6 -4.40 4.94 0.57
CA PHE A 6 -3.37 5.60 1.37
C PHE A 6 -3.64 5.45 2.88
N MET A 7 -2.62 5.06 3.63
CA MET A 7 -2.67 4.70 5.06
C MET A 7 -3.54 3.49 5.43
N GLY A 8 -4.05 2.73 4.46
CA GLY A 8 -4.65 1.43 4.71
C GLY A 8 -3.61 0.41 5.15
N GLY A 9 -3.95 -0.44 6.13
CA GLY A 9 -3.07 -1.50 6.61
C GLY A 9 -2.81 -2.57 5.54
N CYS A 10 -1.59 -3.10 5.49
CA CYS A 10 -1.15 -4.09 4.50
C CYS A 10 -0.12 -5.07 5.07
N ASP A 11 -0.12 -6.29 4.53
CA ASP A 11 0.91 -7.31 4.78
C ASP A 11 1.87 -7.43 3.58
N SER A 12 1.43 -6.99 2.41
CA SER A 12 2.20 -6.99 1.17
C SER A 12 1.86 -5.78 0.28
N THR A 13 2.77 -5.43 -0.64
CA THR A 13 2.51 -4.39 -1.65
C THR A 13 1.30 -4.70 -2.53
N LEU A 14 0.94 -5.98 -2.73
CA LEU A 14 -0.22 -6.39 -3.52
C LEU A 14 -1.55 -6.04 -2.85
N ASP A 15 -1.53 -5.76 -1.54
CA ASP A 15 -2.72 -5.27 -0.84
C ASP A 15 -3.02 -3.83 -1.20
N CYS A 16 -2.03 -3.04 -1.62
CA CYS A 16 -2.17 -1.62 -1.87
C CYS A 16 -2.75 -1.32 -3.25
N CYS A 17 -3.51 -0.23 -3.37
CA CYS A 17 -4.04 0.21 -4.65
C CYS A 17 -2.93 0.74 -5.58
N LYS A 18 -3.27 0.97 -6.85
CA LYS A 18 -2.34 1.55 -7.83
C LYS A 18 -1.66 2.79 -7.25
N HIS A 19 -0.36 2.93 -7.48
CA HIS A 19 0.51 4.01 -6.98
C HIS A 19 0.84 3.96 -5.49
N LEU A 20 0.49 2.87 -4.83
CA LEU A 20 0.80 2.65 -3.43
C LEU A 20 1.62 1.36 -3.26
N SER A 21 2.53 1.39 -2.29
CA SER A 21 3.35 0.27 -1.85
C SER A 21 3.24 0.10 -0.35
N CYS A 22 3.34 -1.14 0.12
CA CYS A 22 3.31 -1.42 1.55
C CYS A 22 4.64 -1.01 2.18
N LYS A 23 4.61 -0.11 3.16
CA LYS A 23 5.79 0.31 3.92
C LYS A 23 6.06 -0.70 5.03
N MET A 24 6.88 -1.70 4.68
CA MET A 24 7.32 -2.74 5.61
C MET A 24 7.99 -2.11 6.84
N GLY A 25 7.58 -2.56 8.02
CA GLY A 25 7.98 -2.00 9.32
C GLY A 25 6.89 -1.17 9.99
N LEU A 26 6.04 -0.50 9.22
CA LEU A 26 4.86 0.23 9.71
C LEU A 26 3.53 -0.34 9.18
N TYR A 27 3.59 -1.23 8.19
CA TYR A 27 2.47 -2.03 7.68
C TYR A 27 1.31 -1.18 7.14
N TYR A 28 1.61 -0.14 6.36
CA TYR A 28 0.61 0.70 5.70
C TYR A 28 0.97 1.02 4.25
N CYS A 29 -0.05 1.25 3.43
CA CYS A 29 0.08 1.65 2.04
C CYS A 29 0.45 3.13 1.92
N ALA A 30 1.54 3.43 1.24
CA ALA A 30 1.96 4.80 0.95
C ALA A 30 2.40 4.94 -0.50
N TRP A 31 2.39 6.18 -1.01
CA TRP A 31 2.79 6.49 -2.37
C TRP A 31 4.14 5.87 -2.73
N ASP A 32 4.15 5.14 -3.85
CA ASP A 32 5.33 4.44 -4.36
C ASP A 32 6.12 5.27 -5.39
N GLY A 33 5.60 6.42 -5.80
CA GLY A 33 6.23 7.32 -6.78
C GLY A 33 5.96 6.95 -8.24
N THR A 34 5.11 5.97 -8.50
CA THR A 34 4.61 5.66 -9.84
C THR A 34 3.39 6.53 -10.17
N PHE A 35 3.21 6.88 -11.45
CA PHE A 35 2.04 7.57 -12.00
C PHE A 35 1.43 6.74 -13.15
#